data_AF-A0A238BM58-F1
#
_entry.id   AF-A0A238BM58-F1
#
_cell.length_a   1.000
_cell.length_b   1.000
_cell.length_c   1.000
_cell.angle_alpha   90.00
_cell.angle_beta   90.00
_cell.angle_gamma   90.00
#
_symmetry.space_group_name_H-M   'P 1'
#
loop_
_entity.id
_entity.type
_entity.pdbx_description
1 polymer ?
#
loop_
_entity_poly.entity_id
_entity_poly.type
_entity_poly.pdbx_seq_one_letter_code
_entity_poly.pdbx_strand_id
1 'polypeptide(L)'
;MNMAAHPVGVSSFPQPPEYARQYTDANVAKKNVLPPPIIPSEFTVFGEEYNFEEVSIFFYLVFFFFLLNFFIIFTFHKKTEVIELVQVV
;
A
#
# COMPACT_ATOMS: atom_id res chain seq x y z
N MET A 1 -18.19 46.32 36.06
CA MET A 1 -17.23 45.19 36.09
C MET A 1 -17.09 44.69 34.66
N ASN A 2 -16.02 45.09 33.97
CA ASN A 2 -15.72 44.61 32.62
C ASN A 2 -15.04 43.24 32.74
N MET A 3 -15.72 42.17 32.36
CA MET A 3 -15.09 40.87 32.17
C MET A 3 -14.37 40.94 30.82
N ALA A 4 -13.05 41.10 30.85
CA ALA A 4 -12.23 40.99 29.66
C ALA A 4 -12.37 39.56 29.12
N ALA A 5 -13.07 39.40 28.00
CA ALA A 5 -13.11 38.15 27.26
C ALA A 5 -11.70 37.89 26.73
N HIS A 6 -11.00 36.92 27.30
CA HIS A 6 -9.73 36.46 26.75
C HIS A 6 -9.99 35.91 25.34
N PRO A 7 -9.21 36.32 24.32
CA PRO A 7 -9.35 35.78 22.98
C PRO A 7 -9.08 34.27 23.05
N VAL A 8 -10.05 33.48 22.61
CA VAL A 8 -9.94 32.02 22.49
C VAL A 8 -8.69 31.73 21.65
N GLY A 9 -7.67 31.18 22.32
CA GLY A 9 -6.39 30.86 21.70
C GLY A 9 -6.60 29.90 20.55
N VAL A 10 -6.39 30.37 19.32
CA VAL A 10 -6.41 29.54 18.12
C VAL A 10 -5.14 28.70 18.10
N SER A 11 -5.27 27.42 18.39
CA SER A 11 -4.19 26.45 18.18
C SER A 11 -3.79 26.45 16.71
N SER A 12 -2.49 26.43 16.42
CA SER A 12 -1.96 26.20 15.07
C SER A 12 -2.19 24.76 14.60
N PHE A 13 -2.52 23.85 15.52
CA PHE A 13 -2.87 22.48 15.20
C PHE A 13 -4.31 22.39 14.71
N PRO A 14 -4.57 21.61 13.65
CA PRO A 14 -5.93 21.38 13.17
C PRO A 14 -6.76 20.73 14.29
N GLN A 15 -8.05 21.06 14.31
CA GLN A 15 -8.98 20.38 15.19
C GLN A 15 -9.05 18.89 14.83
N PRO A 16 -9.28 18.01 15.82
CA PRO A 16 -9.52 16.61 15.54
C PRO A 16 -10.70 16.43 14.56
N PRO A 17 -10.68 15.39 13.71
CA PRO A 17 -11.78 15.09 12.81
C PRO A 17 -13.10 14.84 13.55
N GLU A 18 -14.23 15.24 12.95
CA GLU A 18 -15.57 15.07 13.54
C GLU A 18 -15.91 13.61 13.89
N TYR A 19 -15.45 12.66 13.07
CA TYR A 19 -15.66 11.22 13.32
C TYR A 19 -15.04 10.73 14.64
N ALA A 20 -14.00 11.41 15.14
CA ALA A 20 -13.33 11.03 16.38
C ALA A 20 -14.28 11.13 17.59
N ARG A 21 -15.29 12.00 17.54
CA ARG A 21 -16.30 12.16 18.61
C ARG A 21 -17.14 10.90 18.85
N GLN A 22 -17.22 10.01 17.87
CA GLN A 22 -18.04 8.80 17.96
C GLN A 22 -17.34 7.64 18.68
N TYR A 23 -16.02 7.74 18.87
CA TYR A 23 -15.22 6.75 19.60
C TYR A 23 -15.35 6.93 21.12
N THR A 24 -16.48 6.48 21.66
CA THR A 24 -16.76 6.44 23.11
C THR A 24 -16.76 5.00 23.61
N ASP A 25 -16.46 4.78 24.90
CA ASP A 25 -16.47 3.43 25.51
C ASP A 25 -17.80 2.69 25.27
N ALA A 26 -18.91 3.42 25.35
CA ALA A 26 -20.25 2.86 25.11
C ALA A 26 -20.46 2.41 23.65
N ASN A 27 -19.95 3.17 22.67
CA ASN A 27 -20.05 2.82 21.26
C ASN A 27 -19.08 1.69 20.89
N VAL A 28 -17.88 1.67 21.47
CA VAL A 28 -16.91 0.57 21.32
C VAL A 28 -17.49 -0.72 21.87
N ALA A 29 -18.05 -0.71 23.08
CA ALA A 29 -18.68 -1.87 23.70
C ALA A 29 -19.86 -2.40 22.87
N LYS A 30 -20.64 -1.51 22.26
CA LYS A 30 -21.77 -1.86 21.37
C LYS A 30 -21.34 -2.20 19.94
N LYS A 31 -20.04 -2.15 19.61
CA LYS A 31 -19.51 -2.25 18.23
C LYS A 31 -20.17 -1.27 17.26
N ASN A 32 -20.63 -0.13 17.76
CA ASN A 32 -21.26 0.95 17.01
C ASN A 32 -20.26 2.08 16.74
N VAL A 33 -19.05 1.71 16.35
CA VAL A 33 -18.02 2.65 15.88
C VAL A 33 -18.04 2.67 14.36
N LEU A 34 -17.69 3.81 13.76
CA LEU A 34 -17.61 3.90 12.31
C LEU A 34 -16.65 2.84 11.78
N PRO A 35 -16.99 2.17 10.67
CA PRO A 35 -16.06 1.28 10.03
C PRO A 35 -14.81 2.06 9.62
N PRO A 36 -13.64 1.39 9.59
CA PRO A 36 -12.43 2.02 9.07
C PRO A 36 -12.69 2.53 7.65
N PRO A 37 -12.16 3.70 7.29
CA PRO A 37 -12.32 4.24 5.95
C PRO A 37 -11.72 3.28 4.92
N ILE A 38 -12.34 3.23 3.74
CA ILE A 38 -11.84 2.45 2.60
C ILE A 38 -10.47 3.01 2.23
N ILE A 39 -9.49 2.13 2.10
CA ILE A 39 -8.15 2.50 1.63
C ILE A 39 -8.26 2.80 0.13
N PRO A 40 -7.98 4.02 -0.32
CA PRO A 40 -8.03 4.33 -1.74
C PRO A 40 -6.87 3.65 -2.48
N SER A 41 -7.14 3.15 -3.69
CA SER A 41 -6.12 2.63 -4.60
C SER A 41 -5.27 3.75 -5.22
N GLU A 42 -5.83 4.96 -5.25
CA GLU A 42 -5.25 6.16 -5.84
C GLU A 42 -5.19 7.27 -4.81
N PHE A 43 -4.02 7.89 -4.63
CA PHE A 43 -3.86 9.00 -3.71
C PHE A 43 -2.73 9.94 -4.13
N THR A 44 -2.86 11.21 -3.78
CA THR A 44 -1.84 12.23 -4.05
C THR A 44 -1.11 12.57 -2.75
N VAL A 45 0.21 12.41 -2.74
CA VAL A 45 1.07 12.73 -1.59
C VAL A 45 2.20 13.62 -2.08
N PHE A 46 2.39 14.78 -1.43
CA PHE A 46 3.39 15.79 -1.81
C PHE A 46 3.33 16.27 -3.27
N GLY A 47 2.17 16.17 -3.92
CA GLY A 47 1.99 16.54 -5.33
C GLY A 47 2.31 15.43 -6.33
N GLU A 48 2.66 14.24 -5.84
CA GLU A 48 2.85 13.05 -6.66
C GLU A 48 1.61 12.15 -6.57
N GLU A 49 1.14 11.66 -7.72
CA GLU A 49 0.02 10.74 -7.83
C GLU A 49 0.53 9.29 -7.71
N TYR A 50 -0.07 8.53 -6.79
CA TYR A 50 0.25 7.13 -6.54
C TYR A 50 -0.96 6.25 -6.89
N ASN A 51 -0.74 5.19 -7.67
CA ASN A 51 -1.73 4.18 -8.01
C ASN A 51 -1.21 2.77 -7.65
N PHE A 52 -1.89 2.08 -6.72
CA PHE A 52 -1.48 0.74 -6.27
C PHE A 52 -1.65 -0.35 -7.32
N GLU A 53 -2.60 -0.22 -8.24
CA GLU A 53 -2.83 -1.21 -9.31
C GLU A 53 -1.66 -1.19 -10.30
N GLU A 54 -1.22 0.00 -10.72
CA GLU A 54 -0.06 0.15 -11.60
C GLU A 54 1.22 -0.42 -10.98
N VAL A 55 1.46 -0.11 -9.71
CA VAL A 55 2.59 -0.64 -8.95
C VAL A 55 2.55 -2.17 -8.90
N SER A 56 1.37 -2.75 -8.65
CA SER A 56 1.18 -4.20 -8.60
C SER A 56 1.45 -4.87 -9.96
N ILE A 57 0.92 -4.29 -11.04
CA ILE A 57 1.13 -4.78 -12.42
C ILE A 57 2.62 -4.76 -12.75
N PHE A 58 3.32 -3.68 -12.40
CA PHE A 58 4.77 -3.59 -12.63
C PHE A 58 5.54 -4.70 -11.90
N PHE A 59 5.22 -4.96 -10.62
CA PHE A 59 5.83 -6.06 -9.87
C PHE A 59 5.57 -7.43 -10.51
N TYR A 60 4.35 -7.69 -10.97
CA TYR A 60 4.03 -8.95 -11.65
C TYR A 60 4.78 -9.09 -12.97
N LEU A 61 4.92 -8.02 -13.75
CA LEU A 61 5.69 -8.06 -14.99
C LEU A 61 7.18 -8.33 -14.73
N VAL A 62 7.78 -7.63 -13.77
CA VAL A 62 9.19 -7.86 -13.38
C VAL A 62 9.39 -9.30 -12.93
N PHE A 63 8.49 -9.83 -12.09
CA PHE A 63 8.55 -11.20 -11.62
C PHE A 63 8.36 -12.21 -12.75
N PHE A 64 7.42 -11.96 -13.66
CA PHE A 64 7.20 -12.78 -14.84
C PHE A 64 8.45 -12.85 -15.73
N PHE A 65 9.07 -11.70 -16.03
CA PHE A 65 10.31 -11.67 -16.81
C PHE A 65 11.45 -12.39 -16.09
N PHE A 66 11.56 -12.26 -14.77
CA PHE A 66 12.53 -13.01 -13.99
C PHE A 66 12.33 -14.53 -14.13
N LEU A 67 11.10 -15.02 -13.94
CA LEU A 67 10.77 -16.43 -14.10
C LEU A 67 11.00 -16.92 -15.53
N LEU A 68 10.65 -16.11 -16.53
CA LEU A 68 10.88 -16.45 -17.94
C LEU A 68 12.38 -16.60 -18.23
N ASN A 69 13.21 -15.65 -17.78
CA ASN A 69 14.66 -15.74 -17.93
C ASN A 69 15.23 -16.98 -17.23
N PHE A 70 14.80 -17.26 -16.00
CA PHE A 70 15.20 -18.45 -15.27
C PHE A 70 14.84 -19.74 -16.02
N PHE A 71 13.61 -19.83 -16.53
CA PHE A 71 13.14 -20.98 -17.31
C PHE A 71 13.95 -21.18 -18.59
N ILE A 72 14.24 -20.09 -19.32
CA ILE A 72 15.07 -20.12 -20.52
C ILE A 72 16.46 -20.68 -20.18
N ILE A 73 17.14 -20.11 -19.19
CA ILE A 73 18.49 -20.55 -18.77
C ILE A 73 18.48 -22.03 -18.40
N PHE A 74 17.50 -22.47 -17.59
CA PHE A 74 17.37 -23.87 -17.19
C PHE A 74 17.15 -24.81 -18.38
N THR A 75 16.31 -24.40 -19.34
CA THR A 75 16.03 -25.17 -20.55
C THR A 75 17.27 -25.29 -21.43
N PHE A 76 18.03 -24.21 -21.61
CA PHE A 76 19.29 -24.24 -22.36
C PHE A 76 20.37 -25.04 -21.65
N HIS A 77 20.50 -24.93 -20.33
CA HIS A 77 21.46 -25.70 -19.54
C HIS A 77 21.21 -27.21 -19.68
N LYS A 78 19.96 -27.65 -19.53
CA LYS A 78 19.58 -29.06 -19.77
C LYS A 78 19.82 -29.51 -21.21
N LYS A 79 19.60 -28.63 -22.18
CA LYS A 79 19.85 -28.97 -23.59
C LYS A 79 21.35 -29.19 -23.86
N THR A 80 22.22 -28.39 -23.26
CA THR A 80 23.68 -28.57 -23.36
C THR A 80 24.14 -29.89 -22.74
N GLU A 81 23.65 -30.24 -21.54
CA GLU A 81 23.99 -31.52 -20.89
C GLU A 81 23.59 -32.74 -21.74
N VAL A 82 22.41 -32.71 -22.36
CA VAL A 82 21.93 -33.81 -23.23
C VAL A 82 22.79 -33.93 -24.49
N ILE A 83 23.22 -32.82 -25.08
CA ILE A 83 24.06 -32.83 -26.30
C ILE A 83 25.45 -33.40 -25.98
N GLU A 84 26.07 -33.03 -24.86
CA GLU A 84 27.36 -33.60 -24.46
C GLU A 84 27.29 -35.09 -24.18
N LEU A 85 26.21 -35.58 -23.57
CA LEU A 85 26.04 -37.01 -23.29
C LEU A 85 25.88 -37.86 -24.56
N VAL A 86 25.24 -37.31 -25.60
CA VAL A 86 25.07 -37.98 -26.91
C VAL A 86 26.35 -37.94 -27.75
N GLN A 87 27.24 -36.97 -27.52
CA GLN A 87 28.53 -36.90 -28.23
C GLN A 87 29.61 -37.82 -27.64
N VAL A 88 29.39 -38.37 -26.44
CA VAL A 88 30.35 -39.23 -25.70
C VAL A 88 30.00 -40.72 -25.77
N VAL A 89 28.85 -41.10 -26.38
CA VAL A 89 28.43 -42.49 -26.66
C VAL A 89 28.57 -42.78 -28.15
#